data_AF-A0A1Q3WHW4-F1
#
_entry.id   AF-A0A1Q3WHW4-F1
#
_cell.length_a   1.000
_cell.length_b   1.000
_cell.length_c   1.000
_cell.angle_alpha   90.00
_cell.angle_beta   90.00
_cell.angle_gamma   90.00
#
_symmetry.space_group_name_H-M   'P 1'
#
loop_
_entity.id
_entity.type
_entity.pdbx_description
1 polymer ?
#
loop_
_entity_poly.entity_id
_entity_poly.type
_entity_poly.pdbx_seq_one_letter_code
_entity_poly.pdbx_strand_id
1 'polypeptide(L)'
;MVAIFDKTSFDFEDFDEEIVLIHMQSGVYYTLKGSGPAILRLFQDGCATEDVSDYLAKSADGEWLRDVEVYIEQLLTEGILVQAEELSSSQPDLTSLSVQETPVLEKFDDVSDLIKLDPIHDVSDLGWPHKK
;
A
#
# COMPACT_ATOMS: atom_id res chain seq x y z
N MET A 1 16.08 -7.62 -7.32
CA MET A 1 15.78 -6.48 -8.23
C MET A 1 15.49 -5.23 -7.41
N VAL A 2 15.63 -4.02 -7.97
CA VAL A 2 15.25 -2.78 -7.26
C VAL A 2 13.84 -2.38 -7.66
N ALA A 3 12.99 -2.11 -6.68
CA ALA A 3 11.65 -1.60 -6.88
C ALA A 3 11.48 -0.25 -6.15
N ILE A 4 10.62 0.61 -6.68
CA ILE A 4 10.26 1.90 -6.09
C ILE A 4 8.76 2.14 -6.28
N PHE A 5 8.14 2.85 -5.34
CA PHE A 5 6.74 3.27 -5.47
C PHE A 5 6.56 4.25 -6.63
N ASP A 6 5.57 3.99 -7.50
CA ASP A 6 5.26 4.84 -8.65
C ASP A 6 4.48 6.11 -8.24
N LYS A 7 5.24 7.09 -7.76
CA LYS A 7 4.74 8.44 -7.43
C LYS A 7 4.24 9.23 -8.65
N THR A 8 4.37 8.71 -9.87
CA THR A 8 3.94 9.40 -11.09
C THR A 8 2.51 9.03 -11.48
N SER A 9 2.12 7.77 -11.28
CA SER A 9 0.79 7.26 -11.61
C SER A 9 -0.16 7.27 -10.41
N PHE A 10 0.38 7.24 -9.18
CA PHE A 10 -0.40 7.13 -7.95
C PHE A 10 -0.27 8.37 -7.07
N ASP A 11 -1.39 8.76 -6.47
CA ASP A 11 -1.44 9.59 -5.27
C ASP A 11 -1.82 8.72 -4.07
N PHE A 12 -1.46 9.14 -2.86
CA PHE A 12 -1.73 8.36 -1.65
C PHE A 12 -2.01 9.20 -0.42
N GLU A 13 -2.81 8.65 0.48
CA GLU A 13 -3.02 9.15 1.83
C GLU A 13 -2.58 8.07 2.83
N ASP A 14 -1.78 8.47 3.82
CA ASP A 14 -1.23 7.56 4.84
C ASP A 14 -1.91 7.81 6.19
N PHE A 15 -2.58 6.78 6.71
CA PHE A 15 -3.33 6.77 7.97
C PHE A 15 -2.63 5.95 9.06
N ASP A 16 -1.30 5.80 8.99
CA ASP A 16 -0.45 4.97 9.86
C ASP A 16 -0.69 3.46 9.76
N GLU A 17 -1.90 2.99 10.06
CA GLU A 17 -2.34 1.58 10.01
C GLU A 17 -2.84 1.15 8.62
N GLU A 18 -3.17 2.13 7.78
CA GLU A 18 -3.74 1.96 6.45
C GLU A 18 -3.11 2.96 5.47
N ILE A 19 -2.92 2.56 4.23
CA ILE A 19 -2.60 3.48 3.13
C ILE A 19 -3.66 3.33 2.05
N VAL A 20 -4.25 4.45 1.63
CA VAL A 20 -5.18 4.51 0.50
C VAL A 20 -4.42 5.06 -0.70
N LEU A 21 -4.47 4.35 -1.82
CA LEU A 21 -3.88 4.76 -3.09
C LEU A 21 -4.97 5.04 -4.12
N ILE A 22 -4.74 6.01 -4.99
CA ILE A 22 -5.54 6.25 -6.19
C ILE A 22 -4.64 6.27 -7.43
N HIS A 23 -4.99 5.45 -8.42
CA HIS A 23 -4.34 5.51 -9.73
C HIS A 23 -4.94 6.66 -10.54
N MET A 24 -4.15 7.71 -10.81
CA MET A 24 -4.62 8.98 -11.34
C MET A 24 -5.19 8.91 -12.76
N GLN A 25 -4.73 7.96 -13.58
CA GLN A 25 -5.26 7.77 -14.93
C GLN A 25 -6.50 6.87 -15.02
N SER A 26 -6.52 5.74 -14.31
CA SER A 26 -7.62 4.76 -14.38
C SER A 26 -8.74 5.04 -13.38
N GLY A 27 -8.45 5.79 -12.31
CA GLY A 27 -9.39 6.05 -11.21
C GLY A 27 -9.59 4.87 -10.27
N VAL A 28 -8.79 3.79 -10.42
CA VAL A 28 -8.84 2.63 -9.53
C VAL A 28 -8.25 3.01 -8.17
N TYR A 29 -8.91 2.57 -7.11
CA TYR A 29 -8.44 2.75 -5.75
C TYR A 29 -7.90 1.46 -5.17
N TYR A 30 -6.94 1.60 -4.28
CA TYR A 30 -6.37 0.50 -3.53
C TYR A 30 -6.30 0.87 -2.06
N THR A 31 -6.50 -0.13 -1.19
CA THR A 31 -6.30 0.01 0.25
C THR A 31 -5.31 -1.03 0.72
N LEU A 32 -4.28 -0.57 1.43
CA LEU A 32 -3.23 -1.39 2.00
C LEU A 32 -3.46 -1.50 3.51
N LYS A 33 -3.46 -2.72 4.05
CA LYS A 33 -3.70 -3.01 5.47
C LYS A 33 -2.71 -4.03 6.03
N GLY A 34 -2.77 -4.25 7.35
CA GLY A 34 -1.86 -5.15 8.06
C GLY A 34 -0.43 -4.63 7.97
N SER A 35 0.52 -5.49 7.57
CA SER A 35 1.90 -5.04 7.31
C SER A 35 2.11 -4.34 5.97
N GLY A 36 1.08 -4.22 5.13
CA GLY A 36 1.15 -3.61 3.80
C GLY A 36 1.69 -2.17 3.78
N PRO A 37 1.17 -1.26 4.62
CA PRO A 37 1.70 0.11 4.74
C PRO A 37 3.20 0.16 5.06
N ALA A 38 3.66 -0.66 6.02
CA ALA A 38 5.07 -0.72 6.39
C ALA A 38 5.93 -1.19 5.21
N ILE A 39 5.48 -2.20 4.47
CA ILE A 39 6.17 -2.69 3.27
C ILE A 39 6.24 -1.60 2.20
N LEU A 40 5.14 -0.92 1.88
CA LEU A 40 5.12 0.12 0.85
C LEU A 40 6.09 1.27 1.21
N ARG A 41 6.16 1.67 2.47
CA ARG A 41 7.07 2.72 2.96
C ARG A 41 8.54 2.39 2.69
N LEU A 42 8.94 1.11 2.75
CA LEU A 42 10.32 0.70 2.41
C LEU A 42 10.66 1.00 0.95
N PHE A 43 9.68 0.94 0.06
CA PHE A 43 9.87 1.17 -1.37
C PHE A 43 9.64 2.64 -1.78
N GLN A 44 9.28 3.55 -0.87
CA GLN A 44 9.04 4.95 -1.24
C GLN A 44 10.27 5.66 -1.80
N ASP A 45 11.46 5.31 -1.31
CA ASP A 45 12.74 5.85 -1.77
C ASP A 45 13.54 4.85 -2.63
N GLY A 46 12.97 3.67 -2.89
CA GLY A 46 13.60 2.59 -3.63
C GLY A 46 14.30 1.58 -2.72
N CYS A 47 14.01 0.29 -2.92
CA CYS A 47 14.55 -0.80 -2.12
C CYS A 47 14.79 -2.04 -2.98
N ALA A 48 15.84 -2.81 -2.66
CA ALA A 48 16.04 -4.12 -3.27
C ALA A 48 15.01 -5.08 -2.67
N THR A 49 14.21 -5.73 -3.52
CA THR A 49 13.26 -6.75 -3.06
C THR A 49 13.97 -7.90 -2.34
N GLU A 50 15.21 -8.19 -2.75
CA GLU A 50 16.08 -9.20 -2.16
C GLU A 50 16.50 -8.85 -0.72
N ASP A 51 16.75 -7.57 -0.41
CA ASP A 51 17.10 -7.14 0.94
C ASP A 51 15.92 -7.33 1.91
N VAL A 52 14.70 -7.10 1.42
CA VAL A 52 13.46 -7.35 2.19
C VAL A 52 13.32 -8.85 2.44
N SER A 53 13.37 -9.70 1.41
CA SER A 53 13.29 -11.15 1.56
C SER A 53 14.37 -11.71 2.50
N ASP A 54 15.63 -11.26 2.37
CA ASP A 54 16.76 -11.72 3.19
C ASP A 54 16.63 -11.33 4.67
N TYR A 55 16.02 -10.17 4.95
CA TYR A 55 15.73 -9.75 6.32
C TYR A 55 14.60 -10.60 6.90
N LEU A 56 13.50 -10.76 6.17
CA LEU A 56 12.33 -11.49 6.62
C LEU A 56 12.61 -12.99 6.80
N ALA A 57 13.45 -13.59 5.96
CA ALA A 57 13.90 -14.97 6.13
C ALA A 57 14.64 -15.23 7.45
N LYS A 58 15.15 -14.18 8.12
CA LYS A 58 15.82 -14.27 9.43
C LYS A 58 14.89 -13.99 10.60
N SER A 59 13.83 -13.21 10.37
CA SER A 59 12.96 -12.68 11.44
C SER A 59 11.55 -13.26 11.44
N ALA A 60 11.13 -13.95 10.38
CA ALA A 60 9.77 -14.45 10.19
C ALA A 60 9.68 -15.94 9.92
N ASP A 61 8.47 -16.48 10.06
CA ASP A 61 8.17 -17.83 9.61
C ASP A 61 8.05 -17.91 8.07
N GLY A 62 8.15 -19.14 7.55
CA GLY A 62 8.17 -19.36 6.10
C GLY A 62 6.83 -19.13 5.40
N GLU A 63 5.72 -19.11 6.14
CA GLU A 63 4.39 -18.83 5.57
C GLU A 63 4.21 -17.33 5.36
N TRP A 64 4.52 -16.54 6.38
CA TRP A 64 4.44 -15.08 6.30
C TRP A 64 5.46 -14.51 5.31
N LEU A 65 6.68 -15.06 5.23
CA LEU A 65 7.64 -14.67 4.18
C LEU A 65 7.03 -14.82 2.79
N ARG A 66 6.35 -15.95 2.54
CA ARG A 66 5.70 -16.22 1.26
C ARG A 66 4.55 -15.26 0.99
N ASP A 67 3.77 -14.92 1.99
CA ASP A 67 2.69 -13.94 1.87
C ASP A 67 3.23 -12.55 1.50
N VAL A 68 4.34 -12.13 2.09
CA VAL A 68 5.01 -10.87 1.75
C VAL A 68 5.57 -10.90 0.32
N GLU A 69 6.19 -12.00 -0.11
CA GLU A 69 6.67 -12.14 -1.49
C GLU A 69 5.53 -12.04 -2.51
N VAL A 70 4.42 -12.77 -2.27
CA VAL A 70 3.22 -12.68 -3.11
C VAL A 70 2.65 -11.27 -3.12
N TYR A 71 2.64 -10.58 -1.98
CA TYR A 71 2.17 -9.21 -1.88
C TYR A 71 3.02 -8.23 -2.69
N ILE A 72 4.37 -8.34 -2.62
CA ILE A 72 5.27 -7.52 -3.44
C ILE A 72 5.02 -7.78 -4.94
N GLU A 73 4.82 -9.03 -5.35
CA GLU A 73 4.45 -9.38 -6.73
C GLU A 73 3.11 -8.76 -7.15
N GLN A 74 2.11 -8.71 -6.27
CA GLN A 74 0.84 -8.04 -6.53
C GLN A 74 1.04 -6.54 -6.76
N LEU A 75 1.83 -5.86 -5.92
CA LEU A 75 2.12 -4.44 -6.09
C LEU A 75 2.84 -4.14 -7.41
N LEU A 76 3.77 -5.01 -7.82
CA LEU A 76 4.45 -4.91 -9.13
C LEU A 76 3.47 -5.14 -10.28
N THR A 77 2.56 -6.11 -10.15
CA THR A 77 1.57 -6.44 -11.19
C THR A 77 0.56 -5.32 -11.40
N GLU A 78 0.13 -4.66 -10.32
CA GLU A 78 -0.78 -3.52 -10.34
C GLU A 78 -0.07 -2.20 -10.72
N GLY A 79 1.26 -2.22 -10.89
CA GLY A 79 2.06 -1.03 -11.22
C GLY A 79 2.24 -0.05 -10.06
N ILE A 80 1.82 -0.42 -8.85
CA ILE A 80 2.05 0.36 -7.63
C ILE A 80 3.55 0.45 -7.34
N LEU A 81 4.26 -0.66 -7.53
CA LEU A 81 5.71 -0.70 -7.58
C LEU A 81 6.20 -0.82 -9.02
N VAL A 82 7.27 -0.10 -9.35
CA VAL A 82 7.94 -0.17 -10.64
C VAL A 82 9.42 -0.47 -10.45
N GLN A 83 10.05 -1.07 -11.48
CA GLN A 83 11.48 -1.33 -11.45
C GLN A 83 12.27 -0.01 -11.47
N ALA A 84 13.27 0.10 -10.60
CA ALA A 84 14.22 1.20 -10.58
C ALA A 84 15.61 0.73 -11.07
N GLU A 85 16.38 1.63 -11.70
CA GLU A 85 17.76 1.35 -12.13
C GLU A 85 18.78 1.55 -11.00
N GLU A 86 18.49 2.45 -10.05
CA GLU A 86 19.40 2.80 -8.96
C GLU A 86 18.81 2.40 -7.61
N LEU A 87 19.64 1.74 -6.79
CA LEU A 87 19.38 1.55 -5.37
C LEU A 87 19.46 2.89 -4.66
N SER A 88 18.53 3.13 -3.74
CA SER A 88 18.65 4.28 -2.85
C SER A 88 19.91 4.18 -2.00
N SER A 89 20.59 5.31 -1.80
CA SER A 89 21.77 5.38 -0.93
C SER A 89 21.43 5.22 0.57
N SER A 90 20.16 5.37 0.91
CA SER A 90 19.63 5.17 2.26
C SER A 90 19.21 3.72 2.42
N GLN A 91 19.70 3.06 3.47
CA GLN A 91 19.21 1.73 3.81
C GLN A 91 17.78 1.84 4.35
N PRO A 92 16.83 1.03 3.85
CA PRO A 92 15.47 1.01 4.36
C PRO A 92 15.46 0.51 5.81
N ASP A 93 14.61 1.12 6.65
CA ASP A 93 14.45 0.66 8.03
C ASP A 93 13.51 -0.56 8.09
N LEU A 94 14.11 -1.73 7.89
CA LEU A 94 13.42 -3.01 7.93
C LEU A 94 12.89 -3.37 9.33
N THR A 95 13.31 -2.68 10.39
CA THR A 95 12.81 -2.93 11.75
C THR A 95 11.36 -2.51 11.95
N SER A 96 10.84 -1.69 11.04
CA SER A 96 9.43 -1.28 10.99
C SER A 96 8.47 -2.40 10.54
N LEU A 97 8.99 -3.49 9.95
CA LEU A 97 8.17 -4.63 9.53
C LEU A 97 7.72 -5.44 10.75
N SER A 98 6.47 -5.27 11.14
CA SER A 98 5.83 -6.13 12.14
C SER A 98 5.48 -7.48 11.52
N VAL A 99 6.17 -8.53 11.97
CA VAL A 99 6.00 -9.93 11.50
C VAL A 99 4.67 -10.56 11.96
N GLN A 100 3.78 -9.79 12.58
CA GLN A 100 2.56 -10.32 13.20
C GLN A 100 1.31 -10.25 12.31
N GLU A 101 1.34 -9.46 11.23
CA GLU A 101 0.17 -9.24 10.37
C GLU A 101 0.50 -9.52 8.91
N THR A 102 -0.34 -10.33 8.25
CA THR A 102 -0.25 -10.59 6.82
C THR A 102 -0.53 -9.29 6.04
N PRO A 103 0.27 -8.95 5.02
CA PRO A 103 0.00 -7.77 4.22
C PRO A 103 -1.24 -7.99 3.32
N VAL A 104 -2.07 -6.96 3.21
CA VAL A 104 -3.32 -7.03 2.44
C VAL A 104 -3.37 -5.89 1.42
N LEU A 105 -3.73 -6.23 0.18
CA LEU A 105 -4.01 -5.28 -0.90
C LEU A 105 -5.47 -5.47 -1.32
N GLU A 106 -6.31 -4.48 -1.07
CA GLU A 106 -7.69 -4.42 -1.56
C GLU A 106 -7.74 -3.51 -2.78
N LYS A 107 -8.47 -3.90 -3.82
CA LYS A 107 -8.62 -3.16 -5.08
C LYS A 107 -10.09 -2.84 -5.30
N PHE A 108 -10.36 -1.60 -5.68
CA PHE A 108 -11.70 -1.08 -5.95
C PHE A 108 -11.70 -0.43 -7.34
N ASP A 109 -12.24 -1.14 -8.33
CA ASP A 109 -12.34 -0.71 -9.72
C ASP A 109 -13.61 0.10 -10.02
N ASP A 110 -14.58 0.10 -9.11
CA ASP A 110 -15.76 0.97 -9.14
C ASP A 110 -15.75 1.92 -7.94
N VAL A 111 -15.80 3.23 -8.19
CA VAL A 111 -15.81 4.29 -7.17
C VAL A 111 -17.00 4.12 -6.20
N SER A 112 -18.08 3.47 -6.64
CA SER A 112 -19.25 3.15 -5.81
C SER A 112 -18.92 2.22 -4.64
N ASP A 113 -17.89 1.38 -4.75
CA ASP A 113 -17.48 0.49 -3.66
C ASP A 113 -16.69 1.21 -2.56
N LEU A 114 -16.00 2.30 -2.91
CA LEU A 114 -15.25 3.12 -1.97
C LEU A 114 -16.13 4.12 -1.21
N ILE A 115 -17.16 4.68 -1.87
CA ILE A 115 -18.14 5.59 -1.26
C ILE A 115 -18.93 4.94 -0.10
N LYS A 116 -19.02 3.60 -0.06
CA LYS A 116 -19.66 2.86 1.04
C LYS A 116 -18.87 2.92 2.35
N LEU A 117 -17.58 3.23 2.30
CA LEU A 117 -16.70 3.34 3.46
C LEU A 117 -16.66 4.75 4.05
N ASP A 118 -17.30 5.73 3.39
CA ASP A 118 -17.31 7.12 3.84
C ASP A 118 -18.42 7.37 4.90
N PRO A 119 -18.08 7.79 6.14
CA PRO A 119 -19.04 8.09 7.19
C PRO A 119 -20.01 9.25 6.90
N ILE A 120 -19.86 9.97 5.78
CA ILE A 120 -20.83 11.01 5.35
C ILE A 120 -22.23 10.49 4.98
N HIS A 121 -22.48 9.18 5.02
CA HIS A 121 -23.83 8.61 4.79
C HIS A 121 -24.83 8.79 5.93
N ASP A 122 -24.44 9.39 7.06
CA ASP A 122 -25.35 9.68 8.17
C ASP A 122 -26.13 11.00 7.95
N VAL A 123 -26.77 11.12 6.80
CA VAL A 123 -27.73 12.21 6.55
C VAL A 123 -29.12 11.76 7.03
N SER A 124 -29.53 12.25 8.20
CA SER A 124 -30.95 12.33 8.52
C SER A 124 -31.69 13.09 7.41
N ASP A 125 -32.97 12.78 7.15
CA ASP A 125 -33.82 13.28 6.04
C ASP A 125 -33.92 14.81 5.82
N LEU A 126 -33.26 15.65 6.64
CA LEU A 126 -33.14 17.08 6.43
C LEU A 126 -31.88 17.42 5.61
N GLY A 127 -32.02 17.46 4.28
CA GLY A 127 -30.95 17.83 3.35
C GLY A 127 -30.34 19.24 3.57
N TRP A 128 -29.13 19.44 3.04
CA TRP A 128 -28.33 20.67 3.13
C TRP A 128 -28.70 21.70 2.04
N PRO A 129 -28.49 23.03 2.21
CA PRO A 129 -28.24 23.79 3.44
C PRO A 129 -29.52 24.37 4.06
N HIS A 130 -29.57 24.38 5.40
CA HIS A 130 -30.47 25.23 6.14
C HIS A 130 -30.10 26.71 5.90
N LYS A 131 -30.91 27.40 5.09
CA LYS A 131 -31.03 28.86 5.20
C LYS A 131 -31.53 29.17 6.62
N LYS A 132 -30.87 30.14 7.25
CA LYS A 132 -31.12 30.68 8.60
C LYS A 132 -32.59 30.70 9.01
#